data_AF-A0A7Z1N5N9-F1
#
_entry.id   AF-A0A7Z1N5N9-F1
#
_cell.length_a   1.000
_cell.length_b   1.000
_cell.length_c   1.000
_cell.angle_alpha   90.00
_cell.angle_beta   90.00
_cell.angle_gamma   90.00
#
_symmetry.space_group_name_H-M   'P 1'
#
loop_
_entity.id
_entity.type
_entity.pdbx_description
1 polymer ?
#
loop_
_entity_poly.entity_id
_entity_poly.type
_entity_poly.pdbx_seq_one_letter_code
_entity_poly.pdbx_strand_id
1 'polypeptide(L)'
;MSNLLTFAPAILYAIQYFLSKTGNKIIGGIVPILFIVALVFLYTTGKLGLNIWGTLILGVIGLLFLLGQWSRAQKDNKKKEQKELDKMISKDLK
;
A
#
# COMPACT_ATOMS: atom_id res chain seq x y z
N MET A 1 16.62 17.46 14.00
CA MET A 1 16.08 16.13 14.37
C MET A 1 14.55 16.14 14.64
N SER A 2 13.80 17.20 14.27
CA SER A 2 12.41 17.42 14.74
C SER A 2 11.31 17.29 13.69
N ASN A 3 11.63 17.23 12.38
CA ASN A 3 10.62 17.41 11.34
C ASN A 3 10.07 16.07 10.82
N LEU A 4 10.79 14.96 11.02
CA LEU A 4 10.41 13.65 10.48
C LEU A 4 9.19 13.05 11.22
N LEU A 5 9.07 13.30 12.53
CA LEU A 5 7.95 12.84 13.35
C LEU A 5 6.65 13.56 13.03
N THR A 6 6.72 14.82 12.57
CA THR A 6 5.54 15.62 12.22
C THR A 6 4.87 15.14 10.94
N PHE A 7 5.64 14.61 9.98
CA PHE A 7 5.11 14.12 8.70
C PHE A 7 4.73 12.64 8.72
N ALA A 8 5.17 11.86 9.71
CA ALA A 8 4.84 10.45 9.85
C ALA A 8 3.31 10.15 9.77
N PRO A 9 2.42 10.86 10.49
CA PRO A 9 0.98 10.63 10.35
C PRO A 9 0.44 11.03 8.98
N ALA A 10 0.93 12.10 8.36
CA ALA A 10 0.52 12.52 7.01
C ALA A 10 0.92 11.48 5.95
N ILE A 11 2.10 10.88 6.08
CA ILE A 11 2.57 9.79 5.22
C ILE A 11 1.70 8.54 5.43
N LEU A 12 1.37 8.21 6.68
CA LEU A 12 0.49 7.09 7.01
C LEU A 12 -0.91 7.28 6.40
N TYR A 13 -1.48 8.49 6.53
CA TYR A 13 -2.76 8.85 5.91
C TYR A 13 -2.69 8.85 4.39
N ALA A 14 -1.59 9.33 3.79
CA ALA A 14 -1.41 9.28 2.36
C ALA A 14 -1.38 7.83 1.88
N ILE A 15 -0.60 6.96 2.52
CA ILE A 15 -0.56 5.51 2.23
C ILE A 15 -1.93 4.88 2.41
N GLN A 16 -2.64 5.20 3.50
CA GLN A 16 -3.96 4.65 3.79
C GLN A 16 -5.02 5.11 2.77
N TYR A 17 -4.99 6.39 2.40
CA TYR A 17 -5.83 6.96 1.34
C TYR A 17 -5.50 6.34 -0.03
N PHE A 18 -4.22 6.15 -0.34
CA PHE A 18 -3.75 5.47 -1.54
C PHE A 18 -4.15 3.99 -1.55
N LEU A 19 -4.18 3.30 -0.41
CA LEU A 19 -4.66 1.93 -0.35
C LEU A 19 -6.20 1.85 -0.45
N SER A 20 -6.93 2.78 0.17
CA SER A 20 -8.39 2.70 0.25
C SER A 20 -9.12 3.19 -1.00
N LYS A 21 -8.58 4.20 -1.68
CA LYS A 21 -9.26 4.85 -2.81
C LYS A 21 -8.98 4.14 -4.14
N THR A 22 -7.84 3.47 -4.24
CA THR A 22 -7.28 3.24 -5.56
C THR A 22 -7.71 1.91 -6.15
N GLY A 23 -8.85 1.89 -6.84
CA GLY A 23 -9.17 0.87 -7.85
C GLY A 23 -8.24 0.89 -9.08
N ASN A 24 -7.20 1.72 -9.08
CA ASN A 24 -6.23 1.86 -10.18
C ASN A 24 -5.04 0.91 -9.98
N LYS A 25 -4.88 -0.04 -10.91
CA LYS A 25 -3.80 -1.04 -10.94
C LYS A 25 -2.39 -0.43 -10.95
N ILE A 26 -2.22 0.77 -11.52
CA ILE A 26 -0.91 1.38 -11.76
C ILE A 26 -0.23 1.75 -10.42
N ILE A 27 -1.00 2.29 -9.48
CA ILE A 27 -0.49 2.76 -8.19
C ILE A 27 -0.12 1.57 -7.29
N GLY A 28 -0.80 0.43 -7.43
CA GLY A 28 -0.47 -0.80 -6.70
C GLY A 28 0.93 -1.33 -6.99
N GLY A 29 1.47 -1.04 -8.18
CA GLY A 29 2.85 -1.38 -8.54
C GLY A 29 3.88 -0.34 -8.09
N ILE A 30 3.49 0.94 -7.97
CA ILE A 30 4.41 2.03 -7.64
C ILE A 30 4.84 2.00 -6.16
N VAL A 31 3.94 1.62 -5.25
CA VAL A 31 4.21 1.59 -3.81
C VAL A 31 5.28 0.54 -3.44
N PRO A 32 5.22 -0.71 -3.93
CA PRO A 32 6.30 -1.69 -3.76
C PRO A 32 7.66 -1.21 -4.29
N ILE A 33 7.68 -0.50 -5.42
CA ILE A 33 8.94 0.02 -6.00
C ILE A 33 9.54 1.09 -5.08
N LEU A 34 8.74 2.05 -4.62
CA LEU A 34 9.20 3.08 -3.68
C LEU A 34 9.72 2.47 -2.37
N PHE A 35 9.08 1.40 -1.88
CA PHE A 35 9.53 0.66 -0.71
C PHE A 35 10.93 0.05 -0.93
N ILE A 36 11.18 -0.58 -2.08
CA ILE A 36 12.51 -1.14 -2.41
C ILE A 36 13.56 -0.02 -2.46
N VAL A 37 13.26 1.10 -3.14
CA VAL A 37 14.19 2.25 -3.23
C VAL A 37 14.54 2.79 -1.84
N ALA A 38 13.54 2.96 -0.97
CA ALA A 38 13.75 3.41 0.40
C ALA A 38 14.59 2.39 1.21
N LEU A 39 14.31 1.10 1.06
CA LEU A 39 15.05 0.04 1.76
C LEU A 39 16.53 0.02 1.35
N VAL A 40 16.81 0.10 0.05
CA VAL A 40 18.17 0.17 -0.50
C VAL A 40 18.91 1.43 -0.01
N PHE A 41 18.24 2.59 -0.03
CA PHE A 41 18.81 3.84 0.47
C PHE A 41 19.16 3.77 1.96
N LEU A 42 18.24 3.26 2.79
CA LEU A 42 18.46 3.12 4.23
C LEU A 42 19.57 2.12 4.55
N TYR A 43 19.66 1.02 3.79
CA TYR A 43 20.71 0.03 3.95
C TYR A 43 22.09 0.60 3.58
N THR A 44 22.21 1.22 2.40
CA THR A 44 23.48 1.78 1.90
C THR A 44 23.99 2.96 2.73
N THR A 45 23.10 3.74 3.34
CA THR A 45 23.48 4.84 4.24
C THR A 45 23.78 4.37 5.67
N GLY A 46 23.71 3.07 5.96
CA GLY A 46 23.91 2.51 7.30
C GLY A 46 22.80 2.87 8.30
N LYS A 47 21.77 3.61 7.88
CA LYS A 47 20.68 4.08 8.75
C LYS A 47 19.70 2.98 9.12
N LEU A 48 19.65 1.89 8.34
CA LEU A 48 18.78 0.75 8.63
C LEU A 48 19.23 -0.05 9.85
N GLY A 49 20.54 -0.05 10.16
CA GLY A 49 21.10 -0.78 11.31
C GLY A 49 20.98 -2.31 11.22
N LEU A 50 20.52 -2.85 10.09
CA LEU A 50 20.37 -4.28 9.85
C LEU A 50 21.53 -4.80 8.99
N ASN A 51 21.92 -6.05 9.22
CA ASN A 51 22.77 -6.78 8.30
C ASN A 51 22.01 -7.12 6.99
N ILE A 52 22.72 -7.64 5.99
CA ILE A 52 22.11 -7.96 4.69
C ILE A 52 20.95 -8.94 4.81
N TRP A 53 21.06 -9.95 5.68
CA TRP A 53 20.01 -10.95 5.90
C TRP A 53 18.75 -10.36 6.54
N GLY A 54 18.91 -9.52 7.58
CA GLY A 54 17.80 -8.81 8.20
C GLY A 54 17.12 -7.85 7.23
N THR A 55 17.90 -7.18 6.38
CA THR A 55 17.37 -6.30 5.33
C THR A 55 16.56 -7.07 4.30
N LEU A 56 17.03 -8.24 3.86
CA LEU A 56 16.31 -9.10 2.93
C LEU A 56 15.01 -9.62 3.53
N ILE A 57 15.03 -10.10 4.77
CA ILE A 57 13.82 -10.59 5.47
C ILE A 57 12.79 -9.45 5.59
N LEU A 58 13.22 -8.26 6.01
CA LEU A 58 12.36 -7.08 6.10
C LEU A 58 11.79 -6.69 4.73
N GLY A 59 12.62 -6.77 3.68
CA GLY A 59 12.21 -6.53 2.30
C GLY A 59 11.10 -7.49 1.85
N VAL A 60 11.29 -8.79 2.06
CA VAL A 60 10.31 -9.83 1.69
C VAL A 60 9.00 -9.64 2.46
N ILE A 61 9.07 -9.48 3.78
CA ILE A 61 7.88 -9.30 4.62
C ILE A 61 7.13 -8.01 4.24
N GLY A 62 7.86 -6.91 4.08
CA GLY A 62 7.28 -5.62 3.70
C GLY A 62 6.59 -5.67 2.33
N LEU A 63 7.21 -6.31 1.34
CA LEU A 63 6.62 -6.48 0.01
C LEU A 63 5.38 -7.37 0.03
N LEU A 64 5.43 -8.51 0.72
CA LEU A 64 4.26 -9.39 0.88
C LEU A 64 3.10 -8.67 1.56
N PHE A 65 3.39 -7.87 2.59
CA PHE A 65 2.39 -7.07 3.27
C PHE A 65 1.77 -6.03 2.34
N LEU A 66 2.57 -5.27 1.60
CA LEU A 66 2.10 -4.24 0.67
C LEU A 66 1.23 -4.84 -0.45
N LEU A 67 1.71 -5.92 -1.09
CA LEU A 67 0.98 -6.60 -2.15
C LEU A 67 -0.29 -7.27 -1.63
N GLY A 68 -0.24 -7.88 -0.46
CA GLY A 68 -1.38 -8.49 0.20
C GLY A 68 -2.49 -7.47 0.51
N GLN A 69 -2.11 -6.33 1.09
CA GLN A 69 -3.03 -5.24 1.39
C GLN A 69 -3.64 -4.63 0.13
N TRP A 70 -2.84 -4.42 -0.92
CA TRP A 70 -3.35 -3.95 -2.20
C TRP A 70 -4.34 -4.95 -2.83
N SER A 71 -4.00 -6.23 -2.85
CA SER A 71 -4.87 -7.30 -3.35
C SER A 71 -6.21 -7.34 -2.61
N ARG A 72 -6.18 -7.20 -1.29
CA ARG A 72 -7.38 -7.11 -0.46
C ARG A 72 -8.23 -5.89 -0.82
N ALA A 73 -7.62 -4.71 -0.96
CA ALA A 73 -8.33 -3.50 -1.36
C ALA A 73 -9.00 -3.61 -2.74
N GLN A 74 -8.35 -4.27 -3.71
CA GLN A 74 -8.96 -4.52 -5.03
C GLN A 74 -10.20 -5.43 -4.93
N LYS A 75 -10.13 -6.48 -4.10
CA LYS A 75 -11.28 -7.37 -3.87
C LYS A 75 -12.45 -6.62 -3.24
N ASP A 76 -12.18 -5.77 -2.25
CA ASP A 76 -13.21 -4.97 -1.58
C ASP A 76 -13.86 -3.96 -2.53
N ASN A 77 -13.09 -3.32 -3.40
CA ASN A 77 -13.60 -2.40 -4.41
C ASN A 77 -14.51 -3.11 -5.42
N LYS A 78 -14.09 -4.27 -5.94
CA LYS A 78 -14.95 -5.11 -6.82
C LYS A 78 -16.26 -5.50 -6.14
N LYS A 79 -16.21 -5.87 -4.86
CA LYS A 79 -17.40 -6.23 -4.09
C LYS A 79 -18.35 -5.05 -3.89
N LYS A 80 -17.83 -3.84 -3.72
CA LYS A 80 -18.65 -2.62 -3.66
C LYS A 80 -19.29 -2.30 -5.00
N GLU A 81 -18.54 -2.39 -6.08
CA GLU A 81 -19.04 -2.16 -7.45
C GLU A 81 -20.19 -3.11 -7.79
N GLN A 82 -20.03 -4.41 -7.51
CA GLN A 82 -21.09 -5.40 -7.70
C GLN A 82 -22.34 -5.07 -6.88
N LYS A 83 -22.17 -4.70 -5.61
CA LYS A 83 -23.31 -4.30 -4.75
C LYS A 83 -24.05 -3.07 -5.27
N GLU A 84 -23.35 -2.10 -5.83
CA GLU A 84 -24.00 -0.93 -6.42
C GLU A 84 -24.72 -1.28 -7.73
N LEU A 85 -24.16 -2.18 -8.56
CA LEU A 85 -24.83 -2.70 -9.75
C LEU A 85 -26.11 -3.49 -9.40
N ASP A 86 -26.06 -4.37 -8.41
CA ASP A 86 -27.23 -5.14 -7.94
C ASP A 86 -28.36 -4.23 -7.43
N LYS A 87 -28.00 -3.13 -6.76
CA LYS A 87 -28.96 -2.09 -6.33
C LYS A 87 -29.59 -1.34 -7.50
N MET A 88 -28.84 -1.09 -8.58
CA MET A 88 -29.38 -0.45 -9.78
C MET A 88 -30.35 -1.39 -10.50
N ILE A 89 -29.96 -2.65 -10.71
CA ILE A 89 -30.78 -3.68 -11.38
C ILE A 89 -32.09 -3.90 -10.61
N SER A 90 -32.02 -4.04 -9.27
CA SER A 90 -33.22 -4.25 -8.45
C SER A 90 -34.19 -3.07 -8.42
N LYS A 91 -33.72 -1.84 -8.68
CA LYS A 91 -34.58 -0.66 -8.82
C LYS A 91 -35.19 -0.55 -10.21
N ASP A 92 -34.48 -0.99 -11.24
CA ASP A 92 -34.93 -0.95 -12.63
C ASP A 92 -35.97 -2.04 -12.94
N LEU A 93 -35.87 -3.18 -12.25
CA LEU A 93 -36.82 -4.30 -12.35
C LEU A 93 -38.14 -4.07 -11.57
N LYS A 94 -38.29 -2.96 -10.84
CA LYS A 94 -39.47 -2.61 -10.04
C LYS A 94 -40.25 -1.47 -10.70
#